data_AF-A0A1X6WTT7-F1
#
_entry.id   AF-A0A1X6WTT7-F1
#
_cell.length_a   1.000
_cell.length_b   1.000
_cell.length_c   1.000
_cell.angle_alpha   90.00
_cell.angle_beta   90.00
_cell.angle_gamma   90.00
#
_symmetry.space_group_name_H-M   'P 1'
#
loop_
_entity.id
_entity.type
_entity.pdbx_description
1 polymer ?
#
loop_
_entity_poly.entity_id
_entity_poly.type
_entity_poly.pdbx_seq_one_letter_code
_entity_poly.pdbx_strand_id
1 'polypeptide(L)'
;MVGVLALLVPVSALAYTGVGLSTLTYEETTHELPADFEALAIDVSSASVEVEVRDDIDAPRVLHSYEGASAEVTAPDISADGSTVTVALPQTKPEFRWWAPNVGSGDTLTVELPAGQENPIDLDVTSDFGFVALAGEFGAVNVESQAGAMEIDVDANTVDARTRTGLLSVSGTMTDLTLETTTGYIDAPELAVDGTASAQTATGAIDLGFSEAAVPLEGIEAHARNGAVTVALPREERLSAQDVAGYSVNASSSSGWTDVAVQQTAPGEGVVPVTVSSESGSVDVHYGSDDWDGAEPGDGSGGDGDRGDGDRDDQDRDDRDRDGQDRDRGDQDRDRQDQEQDRREQDQDRQDPDRA
;
A
#
# COMPACT_ATOMS: atom_id res chain seq x y z
N MET A 1 -30.21 23.89 19.23
CA MET A 1 -28.95 23.15 19.09
C MET A 1 -28.24 23.22 20.42
N VAL A 2 -28.20 22.11 21.13
CA VAL A 2 -27.38 21.93 22.32
C VAL A 2 -26.41 20.84 21.93
N GLY A 3 -25.17 21.21 21.59
CA GLY A 3 -24.10 20.24 21.40
C GLY A 3 -23.79 19.62 22.76
N VAL A 4 -23.99 18.31 22.88
CA VAL A 4 -23.63 17.55 24.07
C VAL A 4 -22.19 17.10 23.87
N LEU A 5 -21.26 17.77 24.56
CA LEU A 5 -19.89 17.30 24.68
C LEU A 5 -19.93 16.08 25.62
N ALA A 6 -19.84 14.87 25.07
CA ALA A 6 -19.71 13.66 25.88
C ALA A 6 -18.29 13.64 26.49
N LEU A 7 -18.20 13.85 27.80
CA LEU A 7 -16.96 13.72 28.55
C LEU A 7 -16.70 12.23 28.77
N LEU A 8 -15.93 11.60 27.88
CA LEU A 8 -15.42 10.25 28.09
C LEU A 8 -14.31 10.31 29.16
N VAL A 9 -14.52 9.56 30.24
CA VAL A 9 -13.56 9.47 31.35
C VAL A 9 -12.55 8.39 30.98
N PRO A 10 -11.24 8.68 30.92
CA PRO A 10 -10.23 7.64 30.65
C PRO A 10 -10.25 6.62 31.78
N VAL A 11 -10.60 5.37 31.48
CA VAL A 11 -10.58 4.27 32.45
C VAL A 11 -9.26 3.53 32.27
N SER A 12 -8.31 3.84 33.16
CA SER A 12 -7.06 3.11 33.43
C SER A 12 -5.89 3.35 32.45
N ALA A 13 -4.97 4.24 32.82
CA ALA A 13 -3.60 4.21 32.30
C ALA A 13 -2.76 3.26 33.17
N LEU A 14 -2.39 2.09 32.64
CA LEU A 14 -1.39 1.22 33.25
C LEU A 14 -0.01 1.55 32.65
N ALA A 15 0.63 2.59 33.19
CA ALA A 15 2.01 2.92 32.82
C ALA A 15 2.98 1.90 33.44
N TYR A 16 3.40 0.90 32.66
CA TYR A 16 4.50 0.02 33.04
C TYR A 16 5.84 0.70 32.75
N THR A 17 6.37 1.44 33.73
CA THR A 17 7.72 2.01 33.64
C THR A 17 8.77 0.95 33.94
N GLY A 18 9.08 0.12 32.94
CA GLY A 18 10.19 -0.84 33.00
C GLY A 18 11.53 -0.14 32.83
N VAL A 19 12.18 0.26 33.94
CA VAL A 19 13.52 0.89 33.88
C VAL A 19 14.58 -0.18 33.62
N GLY A 20 14.82 -0.51 32.35
CA GLY A 20 15.82 -1.48 31.95
C GLY A 20 16.58 -1.04 30.71
N LEU A 21 17.62 -0.21 30.87
CA LEU A 21 18.70 0.13 29.88
C LEU A 21 18.31 0.45 28.42
N SER A 22 17.02 0.51 28.09
CA SER A 22 16.44 0.87 26.80
C SER A 22 15.64 2.15 27.03
N THR A 23 15.97 3.23 26.31
CA THR A 23 15.43 4.59 26.49
C THR A 23 14.08 4.78 25.78
N LEU A 24 13.27 3.73 25.65
CA LEU A 24 11.98 3.76 24.97
C LEU A 24 10.86 3.71 26.02
N THR A 25 9.95 4.67 25.95
CA THR A 25 8.70 4.71 26.67
C THR A 25 7.67 3.93 25.86
N TYR A 26 6.94 3.04 26.52
CA TYR A 26 5.78 2.36 25.97
C TYR A 26 4.56 2.77 26.80
N GLU A 27 3.53 3.30 26.14
CA GLU A 27 2.27 3.67 26.77
C GLU A 27 1.10 3.09 25.95
N GLU A 28 0.14 2.50 26.65
CA GLU A 28 -1.10 2.01 26.07
C GLU A 28 -2.28 2.67 26.80
N THR A 29 -3.23 3.21 26.04
CA THR A 29 -4.45 3.82 26.56
C THR A 29 -5.66 3.26 25.84
N THR A 30 -6.72 2.96 26.60
CA THR A 30 -8.00 2.51 26.04
C THR A 30 -9.06 3.59 26.25
N HIS A 31 -9.83 3.86 25.20
CA HIS A 31 -10.93 4.81 25.19
C HIS A 31 -12.19 4.10 24.73
N GLU A 32 -13.26 4.17 25.51
CA GLU A 32 -14.56 3.64 25.10
C GLU A 32 -15.19 4.57 24.07
N LEU A 33 -15.81 4.00 23.04
CA LEU A 33 -16.63 4.77 22.09
C LEU A 33 -18.11 4.71 22.51
N PRO A 34 -18.93 5.68 22.07
CA PRO A 34 -20.38 5.55 22.16
C PRO A 34 -20.83 4.19 21.58
N ALA A 35 -21.78 3.52 22.24
CA ALA A 35 -22.23 2.19 21.80
C ALA A 35 -23.00 2.21 20.48
N ASP A 36 -23.72 3.30 20.22
CA ASP A 36 -24.61 3.45 19.07
C ASP A 36 -24.13 4.61 18.18
N PHE A 37 -23.48 4.29 17.07
CA PHE A 37 -23.16 5.22 15.99
C PHE A 37 -23.25 4.51 14.65
N GLU A 38 -23.47 5.27 13.58
CA GLU A 38 -23.64 4.75 12.22
C GLU A 38 -22.36 4.94 11.39
N ALA A 39 -21.52 5.91 11.76
CA ALA A 39 -20.29 6.23 11.04
C ALA A 39 -19.11 6.45 11.98
N LEU A 40 -17.94 5.97 11.55
CA LEU A 40 -16.64 6.18 12.20
C LEU A 40 -15.71 6.93 11.23
N ALA A 41 -15.23 8.08 11.67
CA ALA A 41 -14.19 8.83 10.98
C ALA A 41 -12.87 8.74 11.77
N ILE A 42 -11.78 8.40 11.10
CA ILE A 42 -10.43 8.35 11.68
C ILE A 42 -9.54 9.32 10.91
N ASP A 43 -8.96 10.31 11.59
CA ASP A 43 -8.05 11.29 11.00
C ASP A 43 -6.71 11.23 11.72
N VAL A 44 -5.70 10.66 11.07
CA VAL A 44 -4.36 10.53 11.62
C VAL A 44 -3.33 11.20 10.71
N SER A 45 -2.38 11.90 11.31
CA SER A 45 -1.30 12.47 10.50
C SER A 45 -0.10 11.50 10.35
N SER A 46 0.21 10.71 11.37
CA SER A 46 1.35 9.78 11.30
C SER A 46 1.17 8.66 12.31
N ALA A 47 0.43 7.61 11.96
CA ALA A 47 0.19 6.47 12.82
C ALA A 47 -0.13 5.21 12.00
N SER A 48 0.05 4.05 12.60
CA SER A 48 -0.59 2.82 12.12
C SER A 48 -2.04 2.82 12.60
N VAL A 49 -2.99 2.59 11.70
CA VAL A 49 -4.41 2.49 12.02
C VAL A 49 -4.85 1.06 11.74
N GLU A 50 -5.44 0.42 12.73
CA GLU A 50 -6.04 -0.90 12.60
C GLU A 50 -7.51 -0.77 12.98
N VAL A 51 -8.43 -1.23 12.13
CA VAL A 51 -9.86 -1.28 12.44
C VAL A 51 -10.34 -2.71 12.25
N GLU A 52 -10.85 -3.32 13.31
CA GLU A 52 -11.30 -4.71 13.30
C GLU A 52 -12.72 -4.83 13.83
N VAL A 53 -13.60 -5.49 13.08
CA VAL A 53 -14.92 -5.92 13.56
C VAL A 53 -14.79 -7.30 14.22
N ARG A 54 -15.24 -7.42 15.47
CA ARG A 54 -15.03 -8.62 16.32
C ARG A 54 -16.31 -9.12 16.95
N ASP A 55 -16.43 -10.43 17.11
CA ASP A 55 -17.57 -11.10 17.74
C ASP A 55 -17.41 -11.32 19.26
N ASP A 56 -16.23 -11.03 19.81
CA ASP A 56 -15.87 -11.23 21.22
C ASP A 56 -15.98 -9.96 22.09
N ILE A 57 -16.46 -8.85 21.51
CA ILE A 57 -16.68 -7.59 22.22
C ILE A 57 -18.14 -7.13 22.13
N ASP A 58 -18.63 -6.54 23.22
CA ASP A 58 -20.00 -6.03 23.33
C ASP A 58 -20.08 -4.50 23.12
N ALA A 59 -18.94 -3.80 23.08
CA ALA A 59 -18.88 -2.35 23.00
C ALA A 59 -17.66 -1.88 22.18
N PRO A 60 -17.83 -0.86 21.32
CA PRO A 60 -16.74 -0.32 20.51
C PRO A 60 -15.72 0.42 21.38
N ARG A 61 -14.43 0.29 21.02
CA ARG A 61 -13.33 0.94 21.76
C ARG A 61 -12.15 1.26 20.86
N VAL A 62 -11.33 2.19 21.33
CA VAL A 62 -10.07 2.60 20.71
C VAL A 62 -8.93 2.28 21.67
N LEU A 63 -7.94 1.54 21.19
CA LEU A 63 -6.67 1.32 21.86
C LEU A 63 -5.63 2.19 21.15
N HIS A 64 -4.93 3.01 21.92
CA HIS A 64 -3.81 3.80 21.43
C HIS A 64 -2.54 3.35 22.13
N SER A 65 -1.59 2.87 21.33
CA SER A 65 -0.26 2.49 21.77
C SER A 65 0.77 3.46 21.23
N TYR A 66 1.62 3.97 22.11
CA TYR A 66 2.77 4.81 21.78
C TYR A 66 4.04 4.11 22.22
N GLU A 67 4.98 3.95 21.29
CA GLU A 67 6.37 3.60 21.59
C GLU A 67 7.25 4.78 21.19
N GLY A 68 8.15 5.26 22.05
CA GLY A 68 9.08 6.32 21.67
C GLY A 68 9.97 6.88 22.78
N ALA A 69 10.98 7.66 22.40
CA ALA A 69 11.96 8.23 23.33
C ALA A 69 11.44 9.47 24.10
N SER A 70 10.29 10.03 23.70
CA SER A 70 9.63 11.14 24.39
C SER A 70 8.58 10.61 25.36
N ALA A 71 8.28 11.39 26.40
CA ALA A 71 7.15 11.14 27.30
C ALA A 71 5.92 12.01 26.96
N GLU A 72 6.00 12.79 25.87
CA GLU A 72 4.86 13.55 25.36
C GLU A 72 4.04 12.67 24.44
N VAL A 73 3.14 11.88 25.04
CA VAL A 73 2.18 11.05 24.33
C VAL A 73 1.05 11.93 23.80
N THR A 74 0.78 11.83 22.50
CA THR A 74 -0.41 12.44 21.90
C THR A 74 -1.59 11.55 22.22
N ALA A 75 -2.44 11.92 23.17
CA ALA A 75 -3.71 11.21 23.32
C ALA A 75 -4.60 11.46 22.09
N PRO A 76 -5.33 10.45 21.60
CA PRO A 76 -6.31 10.67 20.54
C PRO A 76 -7.42 11.61 21.03
N ASP A 77 -7.86 12.51 20.16
CA ASP A 77 -9.04 13.33 20.36
C ASP A 77 -10.26 12.57 19.84
N ILE A 78 -11.22 12.28 20.72
CA ILE A 78 -12.42 11.50 20.38
C ILE A 78 -13.62 12.40 20.58
N SER A 79 -14.40 12.57 19.51
CA SER A 79 -15.61 13.38 19.53
C SER A 79 -16.76 12.63 18.86
N ALA A 80 -17.99 12.99 19.23
CA ALA A 80 -19.19 12.47 18.61
C ALA A 80 -20.09 13.63 18.19
N ASP A 81 -20.51 13.63 16.94
CA ASP A 81 -21.48 14.58 16.40
C ASP A 81 -22.60 13.82 15.67
N GLY A 82 -23.81 13.87 16.23
CA GLY A 82 -24.94 13.09 15.70
C GLY A 82 -24.68 11.58 15.80
N SER A 83 -24.73 10.89 14.65
CA SER A 83 -24.44 9.45 14.53
C SER A 83 -23.02 9.16 14.04
N THR A 84 -22.13 10.16 14.02
CA THR A 84 -20.73 10.00 13.64
C THR A 84 -19.82 10.14 14.85
N VAL A 85 -18.90 9.18 15.00
CA VAL A 85 -17.77 9.26 15.92
C VAL A 85 -16.52 9.61 15.14
N THR A 86 -15.73 10.56 15.64
CA THR A 86 -14.44 10.94 15.06
C THR A 86 -13.32 10.66 16.04
N VAL A 87 -12.30 9.94 15.57
CA VAL A 87 -11.06 9.66 16.29
C VAL A 87 -9.92 10.35 15.56
N ALA A 88 -9.34 11.38 16.16
CA ALA A 88 -8.27 12.17 15.56
C ALA A 88 -6.96 12.01 16.32
N LEU A 89 -5.86 11.78 15.60
CA LEU A 89 -4.51 11.79 16.15
C LEU A 89 -3.64 12.77 15.34
N PRO A 90 -3.73 14.08 15.64
CA PRO A 90 -2.94 15.08 14.94
C PRO A 90 -1.46 14.93 15.27
N GLN A 91 -0.56 15.25 14.33
CA GLN A 91 0.86 15.30 14.66
C GLN A 91 1.10 16.23 15.84
N THR A 92 1.63 15.70 16.95
CA THR A 92 2.40 16.53 17.87
C THR A 92 3.58 17.04 17.10
N LYS A 93 3.66 18.37 16.92
CA LYS A 93 4.82 19.01 16.30
C LYS A 93 6.06 18.50 17.03
N PRO A 94 6.93 17.68 16.41
CA PRO A 94 8.19 17.38 17.06
C PRO A 94 8.90 18.74 17.16
N GLU A 95 9.37 19.09 18.35
CA GLU A 95 10.42 20.09 18.47
C GLU A 95 11.62 19.55 17.69
N PHE A 96 11.66 19.85 16.40
CA PHE A 96 12.59 19.25 15.45
C PHE A 96 14.02 19.50 15.90
N ARG A 97 14.65 18.50 16.50
CA ARG A 97 16.07 18.50 16.82
C ARG A 97 16.78 17.78 15.68
N TRP A 98 17.30 18.56 14.72
CA TRP A 98 18.08 18.10 13.56
C TRP A 98 19.27 17.16 13.88
N TRP A 99 19.62 17.03 15.16
CA TRP A 99 20.75 16.26 15.67
C TRP A 99 20.36 15.01 16.47
N ALA A 100 19.06 14.75 16.66
CA ALA A 100 18.55 13.56 17.32
C ALA A 100 17.48 12.94 16.42
N PRO A 101 17.83 11.95 15.57
CA PRO A 101 16.82 11.25 14.79
C PRO A 101 15.87 10.54 15.78
N ASN A 102 14.57 10.81 15.70
CA ASN A 102 13.53 10.04 16.41
C ASN A 102 13.41 8.67 15.72
N VAL A 103 14.42 7.82 15.92
CA VAL A 103 14.41 6.44 15.45
C VAL A 103 13.62 5.62 16.47
N GLY A 104 12.52 5.00 16.04
CA GLY A 104 11.71 4.11 16.89
C GLY A 104 10.61 4.81 17.69
N SER A 105 10.06 5.94 17.21
CA SER A 105 8.76 6.41 17.70
C SER A 105 7.64 5.95 16.77
N GLY A 106 6.65 5.23 17.30
CA GLY A 106 5.50 4.73 16.55
C GLY A 106 4.22 4.89 17.35
N ASP A 107 3.22 5.53 16.74
CA ASP A 107 1.85 5.56 17.21
C ASP A 107 1.05 4.49 16.47
N THR A 108 0.32 3.68 17.23
CA THR A 108 -0.65 2.70 16.70
C THR A 108 -2.02 3.00 17.32
N LEU A 109 -3.03 3.09 16.46
CA LEU A 109 -4.43 3.29 16.81
C LEU A 109 -5.21 2.07 16.36
N THR A 110 -5.64 1.22 17.29
CA THR A 110 -6.48 0.05 17.01
C THR A 110 -7.91 0.37 17.43
N VAL A 111 -8.86 0.32 16.51
CA VAL A 111 -10.29 0.50 16.76
C VAL A 111 -10.98 -0.84 16.64
N GLU A 112 -11.62 -1.28 17.70
CA GLU A 112 -12.35 -2.54 17.73
C GLU A 112 -13.85 -2.25 17.78
N LEU A 113 -14.59 -2.85 16.85
CA LEU A 113 -16.03 -2.67 16.66
C LEU A 113 -16.78 -3.98 16.89
N PRO A 114 -17.94 -3.99 17.56
CA PRO A 114 -18.70 -5.22 17.77
C PRO A 114 -19.38 -5.66 16.48
N ALA A 115 -19.32 -6.97 16.18
CA ALA A 115 -19.99 -7.60 15.06
C ALA A 115 -21.51 -7.73 15.27
N GLY A 116 -22.23 -8.07 14.21
CA GLY A 116 -23.66 -8.40 14.28
C GLY A 116 -24.58 -7.19 14.50
N GLN A 117 -24.12 -5.99 14.15
CA GLN A 117 -24.97 -4.80 14.15
C GLN A 117 -26.08 -4.94 13.09
N GLU A 118 -27.26 -4.36 13.36
CA GLU A 118 -28.37 -4.38 12.41
C GLU A 118 -28.03 -3.63 11.11
N ASN A 119 -27.20 -2.59 11.21
CA ASN A 119 -26.65 -1.85 10.09
C ASN A 119 -25.13 -1.79 10.24
N PRO A 120 -24.36 -2.28 9.26
CA PRO A 120 -22.91 -2.14 9.26
C PRO A 120 -22.49 -0.66 9.30
N ILE A 121 -21.36 -0.38 9.95
CA ILE A 121 -20.84 0.98 10.16
C ILE A 121 -20.21 1.52 8.88
N ASP A 122 -20.46 2.78 8.54
CA ASP A 122 -19.72 3.50 7.51
C ASP A 122 -18.36 3.96 8.06
N LEU A 123 -17.28 3.62 7.37
CA LEU A 123 -15.91 3.89 7.79
C LEU A 123 -15.24 4.90 6.85
N ASP A 124 -14.70 5.98 7.42
CA ASP A 124 -13.87 6.96 6.73
C ASP A 124 -12.51 7.06 7.43
N VAL A 125 -11.42 6.78 6.73
CA VAL A 125 -10.05 6.83 7.28
C VAL A 125 -9.19 7.74 6.41
N THR A 126 -8.68 8.80 7.01
CA THR A 126 -7.68 9.69 6.40
C THR A 126 -6.36 9.57 7.16
N SER A 127 -5.29 9.27 6.43
CA SER A 127 -3.94 9.12 6.99
C SER A 127 -2.87 9.83 6.16
N ASP A 128 -2.13 10.81 6.70
CA ASP A 128 -1.02 11.37 5.89
C ASP A 128 0.11 10.33 5.71
N PHE A 129 0.54 9.67 6.80
CA PHE A 129 1.64 8.70 6.76
C PHE A 129 1.37 7.50 7.66
N GLY A 130 1.58 6.29 7.17
CA GLY A 130 1.54 5.11 8.03
C GLY A 130 1.05 3.85 7.34
N PHE A 131 0.59 2.91 8.16
CA PHE A 131 -0.04 1.68 7.74
C PHE A 131 -1.52 1.73 8.10
N VAL A 132 -2.42 1.30 7.22
CA VAL A 132 -3.85 1.18 7.50
C VAL A 132 -4.27 -0.26 7.28
N ALA A 133 -4.81 -0.92 8.30
CA ALA A 133 -5.34 -2.27 8.21
C ALA A 133 -6.83 -2.27 8.57
N LEU A 134 -7.69 -2.73 7.66
CA LEU A 134 -9.13 -2.80 7.88
C LEU A 134 -9.61 -4.24 7.72
N ALA A 135 -10.34 -4.74 8.71
CA ALA A 135 -10.88 -6.10 8.72
C ALA A 135 -12.32 -6.13 9.21
N GLY A 136 -13.22 -6.75 8.43
CA GLY A 136 -14.60 -7.07 8.86
C GLY A 136 -15.72 -6.52 7.98
N GLU A 137 -16.94 -6.49 8.53
CA GLU A 137 -18.16 -6.08 7.82
C GLU A 137 -18.47 -4.60 8.02
N PHE A 138 -18.62 -3.86 6.92
CA PHE A 138 -18.85 -2.41 6.91
C PHE A 138 -19.99 -2.01 5.95
N GLY A 139 -20.56 -0.84 6.16
CA GLY A 139 -21.59 -0.29 5.28
C GLY A 139 -20.94 0.21 4.00
N ALA A 140 -20.08 1.20 4.17
CA ALA A 140 -19.15 1.73 3.18
C ALA A 140 -17.77 1.93 3.79
N VAL A 141 -16.72 1.84 2.97
CA VAL A 141 -15.34 2.07 3.37
C VAL A 141 -14.73 3.12 2.44
N ASN A 142 -14.28 4.23 3.01
CA ASN A 142 -13.53 5.27 2.33
C ASN A 142 -12.16 5.42 3.01
N VAL A 143 -11.07 5.23 2.28
CA VAL A 143 -9.71 5.34 2.83
C VAL A 143 -8.86 6.22 1.93
N GLU A 144 -8.28 7.27 2.50
CA GLU A 144 -7.32 8.14 1.82
C GLU A 144 -5.98 8.16 2.57
N SER A 145 -4.88 7.99 1.83
CA SER A 145 -3.53 8.15 2.38
C SER A 145 -2.58 8.96 1.50
N GLN A 146 -1.74 9.82 2.09
CA GLN A 146 -0.70 10.50 1.31
C GLN A 146 0.48 9.57 1.03
N ALA A 147 0.96 8.83 2.02
CA ALA A 147 1.93 7.78 1.78
C ALA A 147 1.85 6.64 2.80
N GLY A 148 2.01 5.41 2.34
CA GLY A 148 1.90 4.26 3.25
C GLY A 148 1.63 2.94 2.56
N ALA A 149 1.23 1.97 3.35
CA ALA A 149 0.62 0.74 2.86
C ALA A 149 -0.78 0.63 3.46
N MET A 150 -1.73 0.13 2.69
CA MET A 150 -3.06 -0.22 3.16
C MET A 150 -3.31 -1.69 2.90
N GLU A 151 -3.93 -2.35 3.87
CA GLU A 151 -4.43 -3.72 3.79
C GLU A 151 -5.91 -3.68 4.17
N ILE A 152 -6.78 -4.01 3.22
CA ILE A 152 -8.23 -3.90 3.37
C ILE A 152 -8.82 -5.27 3.04
N ASP A 153 -9.32 -5.97 4.05
CA ASP A 153 -10.01 -7.26 3.94
C ASP A 153 -11.43 -7.10 4.51
N VAL A 154 -12.39 -6.76 3.64
CA VAL A 154 -13.71 -6.29 4.10
C VAL A 154 -14.87 -6.93 3.34
N ASP A 155 -16.01 -7.02 4.02
CA ASP A 155 -17.31 -7.25 3.41
C ASP A 155 -18.11 -5.94 3.48
N ALA A 156 -18.33 -5.26 2.34
CA ALA A 156 -18.90 -3.91 2.33
C ALA A 156 -19.71 -3.59 1.08
N ASN A 157 -20.66 -2.65 1.14
CA ASN A 157 -21.36 -2.26 -0.09
C ASN A 157 -20.42 -1.53 -1.06
N THR A 158 -19.69 -0.54 -0.56
CA THR A 158 -18.78 0.28 -1.37
C THR A 158 -17.42 0.38 -0.71
N VAL A 159 -16.36 0.19 -1.49
CA VAL A 159 -14.98 0.41 -1.08
C VAL A 159 -14.33 1.42 -2.02
N ASP A 160 -13.89 2.54 -1.47
CA ASP A 160 -13.11 3.57 -2.15
C ASP A 160 -11.78 3.74 -1.41
N ALA A 161 -10.68 3.33 -2.03
CA ALA A 161 -9.34 3.40 -1.43
C ALA A 161 -8.37 4.16 -2.35
N ARG A 162 -7.76 5.21 -1.79
CA ARG A 162 -6.86 6.10 -2.52
C ARG A 162 -5.54 6.30 -1.79
N THR A 163 -4.42 6.09 -2.46
CA THR A 163 -3.12 6.58 -1.96
C THR A 163 -2.33 7.37 -2.97
N ARG A 164 -1.66 8.43 -2.53
CA ARG A 164 -0.75 9.13 -3.42
C ARG A 164 0.55 8.35 -3.63
N THR A 165 1.12 7.74 -2.60
CA THR A 165 2.35 6.95 -2.74
C THR A 165 2.37 5.74 -1.83
N GLY A 166 2.29 4.53 -2.39
CA GLY A 166 2.17 3.38 -1.51
C GLY A 166 1.77 2.07 -2.16
N LEU A 167 1.38 1.15 -1.28
CA LEU A 167 0.72 -0.11 -1.63
C LEU A 167 -0.74 -0.03 -1.21
N LEU A 168 -1.66 -0.41 -2.08
CA LEU A 168 -3.05 -0.73 -1.75
C LEU A 168 -3.23 -2.22 -1.92
N SER A 169 -3.46 -2.95 -0.83
CA SER A 169 -3.88 -4.34 -0.88
C SER A 169 -5.34 -4.44 -0.47
N VAL A 170 -6.20 -4.97 -1.36
CA VAL A 170 -7.65 -5.02 -1.14
C VAL A 170 -8.22 -6.39 -1.51
N SER A 171 -8.93 -7.01 -0.58
CA SER A 171 -9.59 -8.30 -0.76
C SER A 171 -10.95 -8.29 -0.07
N GLY A 172 -11.74 -9.35 -0.30
CA GLY A 172 -13.05 -9.52 0.31
C GLY A 172 -14.21 -9.34 -0.66
N THR A 173 -15.38 -9.03 -0.10
CA THR A 173 -16.65 -8.99 -0.84
C THR A 173 -17.21 -7.58 -0.87
N MET A 174 -17.60 -7.10 -2.04
CA MET A 174 -18.23 -5.79 -2.15
C MET A 174 -19.19 -5.64 -3.33
N THR A 175 -20.04 -4.61 -3.30
CA THR A 175 -20.85 -4.27 -4.48
C THR A 175 -20.04 -3.43 -5.46
N ASP A 176 -19.41 -2.35 -4.99
CA ASP A 176 -18.64 -1.44 -5.82
C ASP A 176 -17.24 -1.19 -5.26
N LEU A 177 -16.24 -1.20 -6.14
CA LEU A 177 -14.83 -1.06 -5.80
C LEU A 177 -14.16 0.04 -6.64
N THR A 178 -13.52 0.99 -5.97
CA THR A 178 -12.67 2.01 -6.60
C THR A 178 -11.31 2.08 -5.91
N LEU A 179 -10.24 1.86 -6.67
CA LEU A 179 -8.86 1.85 -6.19
C LEU A 179 -8.03 2.87 -6.99
N GLU A 180 -7.35 3.79 -6.30
CA GLU A 180 -6.55 4.80 -6.98
C GLU A 180 -5.16 4.98 -6.35
N THR A 181 -4.13 4.96 -7.19
CA THR A 181 -2.78 5.37 -6.79
C THR A 181 -2.19 6.44 -7.70
N THR A 182 -1.37 7.33 -7.16
CA THR A 182 -0.52 8.18 -8.03
C THR A 182 0.78 7.47 -8.37
N THR A 183 1.52 7.00 -7.36
CA THR A 183 2.74 6.23 -7.53
C THR A 183 2.71 5.03 -6.60
N GLY A 184 2.55 3.82 -7.11
CA GLY A 184 2.37 2.70 -6.19
C GLY A 184 1.93 1.41 -6.85
N TYR A 185 1.60 0.45 -6.01
CA TYR A 185 1.09 -0.85 -6.41
C TYR A 185 -0.33 -0.99 -5.89
N ILE A 186 -1.24 -1.43 -6.77
CA ILE A 186 -2.56 -1.91 -6.39
C ILE A 186 -2.51 -3.43 -6.53
N ASP A 187 -2.69 -4.14 -5.44
CA ASP A 187 -2.68 -5.60 -5.37
C ASP A 187 -3.99 -6.07 -4.75
N ALA A 188 -4.94 -6.48 -5.58
CA ALA A 188 -6.26 -6.85 -5.13
C ALA A 188 -6.55 -8.32 -5.44
N PRO A 189 -6.02 -9.25 -4.62
CA PRO A 189 -6.26 -10.67 -4.81
C PRO A 189 -7.66 -11.04 -4.32
N GLU A 190 -8.24 -12.07 -4.94
CA GLU A 190 -9.46 -12.75 -4.46
C GLU A 190 -10.70 -11.85 -4.26
N LEU A 191 -10.88 -10.85 -5.11
CA LEU A 191 -12.03 -9.96 -5.09
C LEU A 191 -13.35 -10.68 -5.41
N ALA A 192 -14.38 -10.46 -4.62
CA ALA A 192 -15.76 -10.83 -4.94
C ALA A 192 -16.60 -9.54 -5.08
N VAL A 193 -16.76 -9.07 -6.31
CA VAL A 193 -17.41 -7.77 -6.59
C VAL A 193 -18.65 -8.00 -7.44
N ASP A 194 -19.81 -7.48 -7.05
CA ASP A 194 -21.06 -7.70 -7.80
C ASP A 194 -21.34 -6.64 -8.89
N GLY A 195 -21.13 -5.37 -8.57
CA GLY A 195 -21.46 -4.21 -9.41
C GLY A 195 -20.30 -3.83 -10.33
N THR A 196 -19.53 -2.82 -9.91
CA THR A 196 -18.41 -2.27 -10.67
C THR A 196 -17.07 -2.40 -9.96
N ALA A 197 -15.99 -2.59 -10.72
CA ALA A 197 -14.63 -2.48 -10.22
C ALA A 197 -13.80 -1.53 -11.09
N SER A 198 -13.19 -0.52 -10.47
CA SER A 198 -12.28 0.43 -11.12
C SER A 198 -10.95 0.52 -10.38
N ALA A 199 -9.84 0.41 -11.10
CA ALA A 199 -8.50 0.58 -10.56
C ALA A 199 -7.66 1.50 -11.46
N GLN A 200 -6.98 2.48 -10.87
CA GLN A 200 -6.17 3.44 -11.62
C GLN A 200 -4.83 3.73 -10.96
N THR A 201 -3.77 3.79 -11.76
CA THR A 201 -2.45 4.26 -11.32
C THR A 201 -1.79 5.19 -12.32
N ALA A 202 -1.12 6.25 -11.85
CA ALA A 202 -0.29 7.06 -12.75
C ALA A 202 1.09 6.43 -13.00
N THR A 203 1.72 5.85 -11.98
CA THR A 203 2.99 5.12 -12.10
C THR A 203 2.99 3.92 -11.17
N GLY A 204 3.18 2.72 -11.73
CA GLY A 204 3.30 1.48 -10.97
C GLY A 204 2.47 0.36 -11.57
N ALA A 205 2.07 -0.62 -10.76
CA ALA A 205 1.34 -1.78 -11.27
C ALA A 205 -0.04 -1.93 -10.62
N ILE A 206 -0.94 -2.54 -11.37
CA ILE A 206 -2.27 -2.93 -10.92
C ILE A 206 -2.41 -4.42 -11.18
N ASP A 207 -2.64 -5.19 -10.12
CA ASP A 207 -2.99 -6.60 -10.19
C ASP A 207 -4.38 -6.78 -9.57
N LEU A 208 -5.36 -7.16 -10.38
CA LEU A 208 -6.72 -7.46 -9.93
C LEU A 208 -7.00 -8.95 -10.14
N GLY A 209 -7.28 -9.68 -9.07
CA GLY A 209 -7.70 -11.07 -9.13
C GLY A 209 -9.12 -11.22 -8.63
N PHE A 210 -10.02 -11.70 -9.47
CA PHE A 210 -11.40 -11.97 -9.08
C PHE A 210 -11.60 -13.43 -8.70
N SER A 211 -12.31 -13.65 -7.60
CA SER A 211 -12.66 -14.97 -7.08
C SER A 211 -13.83 -15.61 -7.82
N GLU A 212 -14.07 -16.90 -7.59
CA GLU A 212 -15.22 -17.63 -8.16
C GLU A 212 -16.55 -17.30 -7.45
N ALA A 213 -16.54 -16.42 -6.44
CA ALA A 213 -17.75 -16.02 -5.72
C ALA A 213 -18.59 -15.01 -6.52
N ALA A 214 -17.95 -13.97 -7.07
CA ALA A 214 -18.61 -12.91 -7.82
C ALA A 214 -17.62 -12.16 -8.73
N VAL A 215 -18.10 -11.69 -9.89
CA VAL A 215 -17.41 -10.76 -10.78
C VAL A 215 -18.27 -9.53 -11.09
N PRO A 216 -17.66 -8.35 -11.33
CA PRO A 216 -18.38 -7.11 -11.60
C PRO A 216 -19.25 -7.20 -12.86
N LEU A 217 -20.56 -7.38 -12.71
CA LEU A 217 -21.46 -7.56 -13.85
C LEU A 217 -21.62 -6.29 -14.69
N GLU A 218 -21.42 -5.12 -14.06
CA GLU A 218 -21.54 -3.83 -14.73
C GLU A 218 -20.23 -3.39 -15.40
N GLY A 219 -19.09 -3.93 -14.94
CA GLY A 219 -17.81 -3.83 -15.65
C GLY A 219 -16.57 -3.78 -14.78
N ILE A 220 -15.46 -4.12 -15.42
CA ILE A 220 -14.11 -4.05 -14.86
C ILE A 220 -13.31 -3.00 -15.65
N GLU A 221 -12.77 -2.00 -14.97
CA GLU A 221 -11.93 -0.96 -15.53
C GLU A 221 -10.58 -0.92 -14.82
N ALA A 222 -9.47 -1.07 -15.55
CA ALA A 222 -8.13 -1.02 -14.98
C ALA A 222 -7.17 -0.22 -15.87
N HIS A 223 -6.62 0.87 -15.34
CA HIS A 223 -5.86 1.84 -16.14
C HIS A 223 -4.55 2.26 -15.47
N ALA A 224 -3.42 2.00 -16.13
CA ALA A 224 -2.12 2.56 -15.77
C ALA A 224 -1.68 3.62 -16.78
N ARG A 225 -1.14 4.76 -16.34
CA ARG A 225 -0.39 5.63 -17.28
C ARG A 225 0.98 5.03 -17.56
N ASN A 226 1.76 4.73 -16.52
CA ASN A 226 3.08 4.12 -16.67
C ASN A 226 3.21 2.88 -15.79
N GLY A 227 3.12 1.70 -16.39
CA GLY A 227 3.40 0.42 -15.76
C GLY A 227 2.44 -0.69 -16.18
N ALA A 228 2.42 -1.78 -15.41
CA ALA A 228 1.73 -3.00 -15.79
C ALA A 228 0.30 -3.03 -15.26
N VAL A 229 -0.59 -3.66 -16.02
CA VAL A 229 -1.94 -3.99 -15.56
C VAL A 229 -2.21 -5.46 -15.82
N THR A 230 -2.53 -6.19 -14.77
CA THR A 230 -2.89 -7.61 -14.79
C THR A 230 -4.32 -7.76 -14.28
N VAL A 231 -5.15 -8.50 -15.01
CA VAL A 231 -6.50 -8.86 -14.58
C VAL A 231 -6.69 -10.36 -14.70
N ALA A 232 -6.88 -11.03 -13.56
CA ALA A 232 -7.19 -12.45 -13.47
C ALA A 232 -8.70 -12.64 -13.25
N LEU A 233 -9.35 -13.36 -14.15
CA LEU A 233 -10.80 -13.59 -14.15
C LEU A 233 -11.10 -15.07 -13.83
N PRO A 234 -12.16 -15.38 -13.07
CA PRO A 234 -12.61 -16.76 -12.94
C PRO A 234 -13.22 -17.25 -14.26
N ARG A 235 -13.21 -18.56 -14.47
CA ARG A 235 -13.95 -19.17 -15.59
C ARG A 235 -15.44 -19.04 -15.35
N GLU A 236 -16.18 -18.74 -16.40
CA GLU A 236 -17.62 -18.51 -16.37
C GLU A 236 -18.37 -19.71 -15.79
N GLU A 237 -17.97 -20.93 -16.16
CA GLU A 237 -18.55 -22.17 -15.64
C GLU A 237 -18.36 -22.41 -14.13
N ARG A 238 -17.50 -21.63 -13.47
CA ARG A 238 -17.23 -21.74 -12.02
C ARG A 238 -18.01 -20.74 -11.19
N LEU A 239 -18.52 -19.68 -11.80
CA LEU A 239 -19.39 -18.68 -11.16
C LEU A 239 -20.77 -19.29 -10.91
N SER A 240 -20.94 -19.91 -9.75
CA SER A 240 -22.18 -20.62 -9.41
C SER A 240 -23.29 -19.69 -8.93
N ALA A 241 -22.93 -18.50 -8.43
CA ALA A 241 -23.85 -17.51 -7.88
C ALA A 241 -24.33 -16.48 -8.91
N GLN A 242 -23.64 -16.37 -10.07
CA GLN A 242 -23.91 -15.38 -11.11
C GLN A 242 -24.03 -16.06 -12.48
N ASP A 243 -24.97 -15.63 -13.32
CA ASP A 243 -25.13 -16.14 -14.69
C ASP A 243 -24.29 -15.30 -15.66
N VAL A 244 -23.02 -15.68 -15.82
CA VAL A 244 -22.07 -15.01 -16.71
C VAL A 244 -21.94 -15.78 -18.02
N ALA A 245 -22.28 -15.13 -19.12
CA ALA A 245 -22.22 -15.68 -20.47
C ALA A 245 -20.83 -15.60 -21.11
N GLY A 246 -19.95 -14.74 -20.60
CA GLY A 246 -18.60 -14.53 -21.11
C GLY A 246 -18.02 -13.17 -20.75
N TYR A 247 -16.78 -12.94 -21.18
CA TYR A 247 -16.11 -11.64 -21.04
C TYR A 247 -15.93 -10.94 -22.39
N SER A 248 -16.20 -9.64 -22.44
CA SER A 248 -15.89 -8.77 -23.57
C SER A 248 -14.70 -7.88 -23.22
N VAL A 249 -13.50 -8.28 -23.67
CA VAL A 249 -12.25 -7.62 -23.29
C VAL A 249 -11.83 -6.56 -24.32
N ASN A 250 -11.59 -5.35 -23.86
CA ASN A 250 -10.93 -4.27 -24.56
C ASN A 250 -9.60 -3.93 -23.85
N ALA A 251 -8.53 -4.57 -24.29
CA ALA A 251 -7.19 -4.42 -23.73
C ALA A 251 -6.28 -3.65 -24.69
N SER A 252 -5.50 -2.69 -24.18
CA SER A 252 -4.56 -1.92 -25.02
C SER A 252 -3.31 -1.43 -24.29
N SER A 253 -2.17 -1.48 -24.97
CA SER A 253 -0.94 -0.80 -24.56
C SER A 253 -0.38 0.06 -25.69
N SER A 254 0.07 1.29 -25.40
CA SER A 254 0.63 2.17 -26.45
C SER A 254 2.11 1.90 -26.74
N SER A 255 2.89 1.44 -25.75
CA SER A 255 4.34 1.21 -25.91
C SER A 255 4.87 -0.09 -25.30
N GLY A 256 4.01 -0.93 -24.74
CA GLY A 256 4.35 -2.27 -24.26
C GLY A 256 3.61 -3.37 -25.02
N TRP A 257 3.47 -4.54 -24.38
CA TRP A 257 2.75 -5.68 -24.94
C TRP A 257 1.35 -5.78 -24.34
N THR A 258 0.47 -6.47 -25.07
CA THR A 258 -0.88 -6.80 -24.62
C THR A 258 -1.08 -8.28 -24.86
N ASP A 259 -1.42 -9.03 -23.80
CA ASP A 259 -1.84 -10.43 -23.88
C ASP A 259 -3.26 -10.58 -23.32
N VAL A 260 -4.09 -11.34 -24.02
CA VAL A 260 -5.48 -11.61 -23.64
C VAL A 260 -5.69 -13.11 -23.80
N ALA A 261 -5.53 -13.82 -22.69
CA ALA A 261 -5.61 -15.27 -22.57
C ALA A 261 -6.97 -15.75 -22.03
N VAL A 262 -8.05 -15.03 -22.34
CA VAL A 262 -9.43 -15.40 -22.02
C VAL A 262 -10.29 -15.59 -23.28
N GLN A 263 -11.35 -16.39 -23.19
CA GLN A 263 -12.26 -16.59 -24.31
C GLN A 263 -13.16 -15.35 -24.46
N GLN A 264 -12.93 -14.57 -25.51
CA GLN A 264 -13.72 -13.37 -25.76
C GLN A 264 -15.13 -13.73 -26.28
N THR A 265 -16.12 -13.03 -25.74
CA THR A 265 -17.53 -13.09 -26.14
C THR A 265 -17.98 -11.70 -26.60
N ALA A 266 -18.79 -11.65 -27.65
CA ALA A 266 -19.30 -10.38 -28.16
C ALA A 266 -20.15 -9.67 -27.09
N PRO A 267 -20.11 -8.33 -26.98
CA PRO A 267 -20.93 -7.59 -26.03
C PRO A 267 -22.42 -7.97 -26.13
N GLY A 268 -23.07 -8.17 -24.99
CA GLY A 268 -24.46 -8.61 -24.92
C GLY A 268 -24.93 -8.78 -23.47
N GLU A 269 -26.16 -9.25 -23.32
CA GLU A 269 -26.73 -9.60 -22.01
C GLU A 269 -25.93 -10.73 -21.35
N GLY A 270 -25.61 -10.57 -20.06
CA GLY A 270 -24.80 -11.52 -19.30
C GLY A 270 -23.29 -11.53 -19.63
N VAL A 271 -22.83 -10.65 -20.53
CA VAL A 271 -21.41 -10.54 -20.89
C VAL A 271 -20.78 -9.40 -20.10
N VAL A 272 -19.75 -9.72 -19.31
CA VAL A 272 -19.04 -8.75 -18.47
C VAL A 272 -18.10 -7.91 -19.33
N PRO A 273 -18.23 -6.57 -19.35
CA PRO A 273 -17.29 -5.70 -20.06
C PRO A 273 -16.01 -5.53 -19.24
N VAL A 274 -14.87 -5.71 -19.90
CA VAL A 274 -13.53 -5.60 -19.28
C VAL A 274 -12.70 -4.61 -20.09
N THR A 275 -12.36 -3.46 -19.52
CA THR A 275 -11.54 -2.43 -20.17
C THR A 275 -10.22 -2.28 -19.43
N VAL A 276 -9.12 -2.59 -20.11
CA VAL A 276 -7.79 -2.58 -19.50
C VAL A 276 -6.83 -1.80 -20.38
N SER A 277 -6.06 -0.87 -19.80
CA SER A 277 -5.09 -0.13 -20.59
C SER A 277 -3.84 0.29 -19.85
N SER A 278 -2.73 0.35 -20.59
CA SER A 278 -1.51 1.04 -20.16
C SER A 278 -1.04 2.04 -21.23
N GLU A 279 -0.75 3.30 -20.87
CA GLU A 279 -0.11 4.21 -21.84
C GLU A 279 1.33 3.76 -22.11
N SER A 280 2.04 3.34 -21.06
CA SER A 280 3.40 2.82 -21.16
C SER A 280 3.65 1.67 -20.18
N GLY A 281 3.52 0.45 -20.67
CA GLY A 281 3.76 -0.78 -19.91
C GLY A 281 2.98 -1.95 -20.48
N SER A 282 2.92 -3.07 -19.75
CA SER A 282 2.24 -4.28 -20.21
C SER A 282 0.77 -4.32 -19.78
N VAL A 283 -0.04 -5.02 -20.58
CA VAL A 283 -1.40 -5.39 -20.21
C VAL A 283 -1.54 -6.89 -20.36
N ASP A 284 -2.03 -7.55 -19.31
CA ASP A 284 -2.29 -8.97 -19.28
C ASP A 284 -3.69 -9.25 -18.73
N VAL A 285 -4.49 -10.03 -19.46
CA VAL A 285 -5.81 -10.48 -19.00
C VAL A 285 -5.88 -11.99 -19.18
N HIS A 286 -6.03 -12.73 -18.08
CA HIS A 286 -6.00 -14.19 -18.09
C HIS A 286 -7.09 -14.77 -17.20
N TYR A 287 -7.35 -16.07 -17.34
CA TYR A 287 -8.13 -16.79 -16.32
C TYR A 287 -7.24 -17.06 -15.11
N GLY A 288 -7.73 -16.79 -13.90
CA GLY A 288 -7.03 -17.16 -12.67
C GLY A 288 -6.64 -18.64 -12.69
N SER A 289 -5.37 -18.94 -12.43
CA SER A 289 -4.91 -20.31 -12.27
C SER A 289 -5.34 -20.86 -10.91
N ASP A 290 -5.62 -22.16 -10.84
CA ASP A 290 -5.85 -22.88 -9.57
C ASP A 290 -4.61 -22.85 -8.62
N ASP A 291 -3.50 -22.23 -9.05
CA ASP A 291 -2.23 -22.04 -8.35
C ASP A 291 -1.67 -20.65 -8.73
N TRP A 292 -1.85 -19.61 -7.91
CA TRP A 292 -1.15 -18.33 -8.05
C TRP A 292 -0.13 -18.21 -6.92
N ASP A 293 1.05 -18.81 -7.10
CA ASP A 293 2.24 -18.46 -6.31
C ASP A 293 2.79 -17.14 -6.88
N GLY A 294 2.67 -16.07 -6.10
CA GLY A 294 2.93 -14.69 -6.52
C GLY A 294 4.15 -14.51 -7.43
N ALA A 295 3.96 -13.74 -8.49
CA ALA A 295 5.04 -13.35 -9.39
C ALA A 295 6.09 -12.57 -8.59
N GLU A 296 7.21 -13.23 -8.25
CA GLU A 296 8.40 -12.54 -7.78
C GLU A 296 8.81 -11.53 -8.86
N PRO A 297 9.05 -10.25 -8.52
CA PRO A 297 9.54 -9.27 -9.46
C PRO A 297 10.88 -9.77 -10.00
N GLY A 298 10.90 -10.06 -11.30
CA GLY A 298 12.03 -10.67 -12.00
C GLY A 298 13.35 -10.03 -11.60
N ASP A 299 14.21 -10.84 -10.99
CA ASP A 299 15.59 -10.52 -10.80
C ASP A 299 16.23 -10.37 -12.19
N GLY A 300 16.81 -9.20 -12.44
CA GLY A 300 17.55 -8.92 -13.66
C GLY A 300 18.79 -9.81 -13.73
N SER A 301 18.64 -11.05 -14.20
CA SER A 301 19.74 -11.95 -14.53
C SER A 301 20.14 -11.75 -16.01
N GLY A 302 20.75 -10.58 -16.26
CA GLY A 302 21.62 -10.39 -17.42
C GLY A 302 22.87 -11.23 -17.23
N GLY A 303 23.03 -12.25 -18.08
CA GLY A 303 23.93 -13.36 -17.82
C GLY A 303 25.42 -13.09 -18.04
N ASP A 304 26.21 -14.07 -17.61
CA ASP A 304 27.50 -14.39 -18.22
C ASP A 304 27.91 -15.84 -17.86
N GLY A 305 27.81 -16.70 -18.87
CA GLY A 305 28.82 -17.69 -19.21
C GLY A 305 29.10 -18.85 -18.25
N ASP A 306 28.41 -19.98 -18.46
CA ASP A 306 29.03 -21.28 -18.24
C ASP A 306 29.04 -22.10 -19.53
N ARG A 307 30.22 -22.13 -20.15
CA ARG A 307 30.60 -23.06 -21.20
C ARG A 307 31.69 -23.97 -20.66
N GLY A 308 31.39 -25.26 -20.62
CA GLY A 308 32.31 -26.26 -21.13
C GLY A 308 33.02 -27.11 -20.07
N ASP A 309 32.50 -28.33 -19.94
CA ASP A 309 33.20 -29.52 -19.45
C ASP A 309 34.60 -29.65 -20.04
N GLY A 310 35.56 -30.10 -19.21
CA GLY A 310 36.90 -30.40 -19.70
C GLY A 310 37.88 -30.84 -18.62
N ASP A 311 37.61 -31.97 -17.96
CA ASP A 311 38.59 -32.73 -17.19
C ASP A 311 39.88 -32.98 -18.01
N ARG A 312 41.02 -32.46 -17.55
CA ARG A 312 42.35 -32.98 -17.91
C ARG A 312 43.34 -32.84 -16.76
N ASP A 313 43.79 -34.01 -16.33
CA ASP A 313 44.87 -34.32 -15.41
C ASP A 313 46.25 -33.82 -15.87
N ASP A 314 47.11 -33.65 -14.85
CA ASP A 314 48.57 -33.82 -14.80
C ASP A 314 49.48 -33.09 -15.81
N GLN A 315 50.40 -32.27 -15.27
CA GLN A 315 51.86 -32.56 -15.19
C GLN A 315 52.69 -31.27 -15.08
N ASP A 316 53.43 -31.19 -13.96
CA ASP A 316 54.80 -30.74 -13.79
C ASP A 316 55.44 -29.83 -14.85
N ARG A 317 55.93 -28.67 -14.39
CA ARG A 317 57.16 -28.02 -14.89
C ARG A 317 57.63 -26.88 -13.97
N ASP A 318 58.60 -27.25 -13.13
CA ASP A 318 59.92 -26.61 -12.93
C ASP A 318 60.04 -25.08 -12.83
N ASP A 319 60.43 -24.67 -11.62
CA ASP A 319 61.64 -23.90 -11.31
C ASP A 319 62.06 -22.75 -12.24
N ARG A 320 61.97 -21.53 -11.69
CA ARG A 320 63.12 -20.62 -11.70
C ARG A 320 62.99 -19.47 -10.70
N ASP A 321 63.80 -19.56 -9.65
CA ASP A 321 64.25 -18.45 -8.81
C ASP A 321 64.89 -17.32 -9.62
N ARG A 322 64.63 -16.06 -9.22
CA ARG A 322 65.59 -14.95 -9.31
C ARG A 322 65.18 -13.75 -8.46
N ASP A 323 65.82 -13.68 -7.29
CA ASP A 323 66.49 -12.51 -6.71
C ASP A 323 65.96 -11.09 -7.02
N GLY A 324 65.36 -10.50 -5.98
CA GLY A 324 65.95 -9.34 -5.28
C GLY A 324 66.07 -8.01 -6.01
N GLN A 325 65.32 -7.00 -5.53
CA GLN A 325 65.85 -5.67 -5.23
C GLN A 325 64.82 -4.78 -4.51
N ASP A 326 65.14 -4.45 -3.25
CA ASP A 326 64.59 -3.30 -2.51
C ASP A 326 64.97 -1.98 -3.19
N ARG A 327 64.00 -1.08 -3.42
CA ARG A 327 64.16 0.39 -3.45
C ARG A 327 62.84 1.12 -3.14
N ASP A 328 62.66 1.46 -1.87
CA ASP A 328 62.57 2.83 -1.32
C ASP A 328 61.89 3.99 -2.10
N ARG A 329 61.03 4.73 -1.36
CA ARG A 329 60.47 6.10 -1.54
C ARG A 329 59.25 6.22 -2.48
N GLY A 330 58.17 6.93 -2.15
CA GLY A 330 57.84 7.86 -1.07
C GLY A 330 56.68 8.76 -1.57
N ASP A 331 55.79 9.17 -0.66
CA ASP A 331 54.85 10.30 -0.71
C ASP A 331 53.96 10.50 -1.95
N GLN A 332 52.64 10.37 -1.76
CA GLN A 332 51.64 11.38 -2.19
C GLN A 332 50.25 11.04 -1.65
N ASP A 333 50.00 11.47 -0.41
CA ASP A 333 48.68 11.95 0.00
C ASP A 333 48.49 13.37 -0.56
N ARG A 334 47.22 13.70 -0.84
CA ARG A 334 46.64 14.99 -1.28
C ARG A 334 46.47 15.11 -2.79
N ASP A 335 45.19 15.24 -3.18
CA ASP A 335 44.67 15.98 -4.34
C ASP A 335 43.49 15.25 -5.02
N ARG A 336 42.36 15.13 -4.30
CA ARG A 336 41.03 14.90 -4.89
C ARG A 336 39.93 15.68 -4.15
N GLN A 337 40.22 16.92 -3.76
CA GLN A 337 39.20 17.87 -3.28
C GLN A 337 38.98 19.09 -4.19
N ASP A 338 39.58 19.14 -5.38
CA ASP A 338 39.51 20.32 -6.27
C ASP A 338 38.83 20.05 -7.63
N GLN A 339 37.77 19.22 -7.69
CA GLN A 339 37.04 18.97 -8.96
C GLN A 339 35.54 19.29 -8.97
N GLU A 340 34.99 19.93 -7.93
CA GLU A 340 33.56 20.32 -7.95
C GLU A 340 33.30 21.83 -7.87
N GLN A 341 34.34 22.69 -7.84
CA GLN A 341 34.14 24.15 -7.88
C GLN A 341 34.10 24.77 -9.29
N ASP A 342 34.46 24.03 -10.35
CA ASP A 342 34.55 24.59 -11.71
C ASP A 342 33.32 24.37 -12.62
N ARG A 343 32.23 23.78 -12.12
CA ARG A 343 30.98 23.62 -12.92
C ARG A 343 29.89 24.66 -12.64
N ARG A 344 30.11 25.61 -11.72
CA ARG A 344 29.11 26.64 -11.39
C ARG A 344 29.29 27.99 -12.09
N GLU A 345 30.23 28.10 -13.04
CA GLU A 345 30.49 29.37 -13.74
C GLU A 345 30.23 29.35 -15.27
N GLN A 346 29.50 28.38 -15.82
CA GLN A 346 29.28 28.32 -17.29
C GLN A 346 27.83 28.38 -17.80
N ASP A 347 26.83 28.59 -16.95
CA ASP A 347 25.43 28.77 -17.41
C ASP A 347 24.84 30.18 -17.13
N GLN A 348 25.65 31.16 -16.75
CA GLN A 348 25.19 32.55 -16.59
C GLN A 348 25.28 33.41 -17.87
N ASP A 349 25.73 32.88 -19.01
CA ASP A 349 26.00 33.66 -20.24
C ASP A 349 25.04 33.39 -21.42
N ARG A 350 23.79 33.02 -21.15
CA ARG A 350 22.74 32.98 -22.19
C ARG A 350 21.53 33.82 -21.82
N GLN A 351 21.76 35.13 -21.75
CA GLN A 351 20.72 36.15 -21.94
C GLN A 351 21.00 36.92 -23.24
N ASP A 352 20.00 36.88 -24.14
CA ASP A 352 19.63 37.79 -25.24
C ASP A 352 20.68 38.63 -25.99
N PRO A 353 20.55 38.63 -27.33
CA PRO A 353 20.50 39.89 -28.06
C PRO A 353 19.27 40.01 -28.97
N ASP A 354 18.55 41.10 -28.75
CA ASP A 354 17.28 41.56 -29.35
C ASP A 354 17.14 41.60 -30.88
N ARG A 355 15.89 41.30 -31.32
CA ARG A 355 15.07 41.89 -32.41
C ARG A 355 15.67 42.19 -33.79
N ALA A 356 15.17 41.47 -34.81
CA ALA A 356 14.56 42.00 -36.04
C ALA A 356 13.81 40.92 -36.81
#